data_AF-A0A382ALX3-F1
#
_entry.id   AF-A0A382ALX3-F1
#
_cell.length_a   1.000
_cell.length_b   1.000
_cell.length_c   1.000
_cell.angle_alpha   90.00
_cell.angle_beta   90.00
_cell.angle_gamma   90.00
#
_symmetry.space_group_name_H-M   'P 1'
#
loop_
_entity.id
_entity.type
_entity.pdbx_description
1 polymer ?
#
loop_
_entity_poly.entity_id
_entity_poly.type
_entity_poly.pdbx_seq_one_letter_code
_entity_poly.pdbx_strand_id
1 'polypeptide(L)' 'MVEAILSGLTALLTPQAILFMLIGVGYGLIVGILPGLGGIVAMTLLLPFAYGYELAATLALLLGAH' A
#
# COMPACT_ATOMS: atom_id res chain seq x y z
N MET A 1 22.98 5.51 -3.41
CA MET A 1 21.93 5.69 -2.36
C MET A 1 20.90 6.73 -2.77
N VAL A 2 21.30 7.97 -3.08
CA VAL A 2 20.38 9.04 -3.49
C VAL A 2 19.55 8.67 -4.72
N GLU A 3 20.15 8.04 -5.74
CA GLU A 3 19.42 7.55 -6.91
C GLU A 3 18.34 6.53 -6.60
N ALA A 4 18.58 5.61 -5.65
CA ALA A 4 17.58 4.63 -5.26
C ALA A 4 16.37 5.30 -4.58
N ILE A 5 16.63 6.32 -3.76
CA ILE A 5 15.58 7.13 -3.11
C ILE A 5 14.76 7.86 -4.19
N LEU A 6 15.43 8.52 -5.13
CA LEU A 6 14.75 9.24 -6.22
C LEU A 6 13.92 8.28 -7.08
N SER A 7 14.50 7.13 -7.44
CA SER A 7 13.84 6.10 -8.23
C SER A 7 12.57 5.58 -7.53
N GLY A 8 12.67 5.22 -6.24
CA GLY A 8 11.51 4.78 -5.47
C GLY A 8 10.42 5.86 -5.36
N LEU A 9 10.80 7.11 -5.14
CA LEU A 9 9.86 8.23 -5.10
C LEU A 9 9.15 8.42 -6.45
N THR A 10 9.89 8.36 -7.56
CA THR A 10 9.28 8.46 -8.90
C THR A 10 8.35 7.29 -9.22
N ALA A 11 8.63 6.09 -8.71
CA ALA A 11 7.78 4.92 -8.91
C ALA A 11 6.42 5.06 -8.20
N LEU A 12 6.40 5.73 -7.03
CA LEU A 12 5.18 6.05 -6.29
C LEU A 12 4.31 7.12 -6.95
N LEU A 13 4.90 7.96 -7.82
CA LEU A 13 4.18 9.03 -8.53
C LEU A 13 3.43 8.53 -9.78
N THR A 14 3.46 7.23 -10.05
CA THR A 14 2.67 6.65 -11.15
C THR A 14 1.17 6.66 -10.80
N PRO A 15 0.27 6.84 -11.79
CA PRO A 15 -1.17 6.83 -11.53
C PRO A 15 -1.66 5.54 -10.86
N GLN A 16 -1.07 4.40 -11.22
CA GLN A 16 -1.39 3.10 -10.63
C GLN A 16 -1.00 3.04 -9.15
N ALA A 17 0.22 3.47 -8.80
CA ALA A 17 0.66 3.47 -7.40
C ALA A 17 -0.17 4.42 -6.54
N ILE A 18 -0.53 5.60 -7.06
CA ILE A 18 -1.40 6.56 -6.36
C ILE A 18 -2.79 5.96 -6.12
N LEU A 19 -3.41 5.34 -7.11
CA LEU A 19 -4.71 4.67 -6.95
C LEU A 19 -4.65 3.56 -5.91
N PHE A 20 -3.59 2.75 -5.95
CA PHE A 20 -3.37 1.66 -5.00
C PHE A 20 -3.16 2.19 -3.58
N MET A 21 -2.42 3.28 -3.43
CA MET A 21 -2.24 3.97 -2.15
C MET A 21 -3.57 4.48 -1.59
N LEU A 22 -4.41 5.10 -2.42
CA LEU A 22 -5.74 5.58 -2.00
C LEU A 22 -6.65 4.42 -1.56
N ILE A 23 -6.62 3.30 -2.29
CA ILE A 23 -7.34 2.09 -1.90
C ILE A 23 -6.81 1.56 -0.56
N GLY A 24 -5.49 1.54 -0.39
CA GLY A 24 -4.83 1.16 0.85
C GLY A 24 -5.29 2.02 2.03
N VAL A 25 -5.29 3.34 1.87
CA VAL A 25 -5.76 4.29 2.90
C VAL A 25 -7.22 4.04 3.24
N GLY A 26 -8.10 3.93 2.25
CA GLY A 26 -9.51 3.64 2.49
C GLY A 26 -9.71 2.32 3.24
N TYR A 27 -8.98 1.29 2.84
CA TYR A 27 -9.01 -0.02 3.49
C TYR A 27 -8.48 0.02 4.93
N GLY A 28 -7.33 0.66 5.14
CA GLY A 28 -6.70 0.82 6.45
C GLY A 28 -7.61 1.59 7.42
N LEU A 29 -8.31 2.62 6.95
CA LEU A 29 -9.30 3.35 7.75
C LEU A 29 -10.48 2.46 8.15
N ILE A 30 -11.02 1.66 7.22
CA ILE A 30 -12.14 0.75 7.51
C ILE A 30 -11.72 -0.31 8.52
N VAL A 31 -10.56 -0.95 8.31
CA VAL A 31 -10.07 -2.01 9.19
C VAL A 31 -9.61 -1.46 10.54
N GLY A 32 -9.00 -0.27 10.57
CA GLY A 32 -8.52 0.38 11.80
C GLY A 32 -9.63 0.76 12.78
N ILE A 33 -10.87 0.91 12.31
CA ILE A 33 -12.04 1.15 13.18
C ILE A 33 -12.48 -0.14 13.90
N LEU A 34 -12.11 -1.33 13.40
CA LEU A 34 -12.57 -2.59 13.95
C LEU A 34 -11.81 -2.94 15.24
N PRO A 35 -12.52 -3.12 16.38
CA PRO A 35 -11.88 -3.42 17.65
C PRO A 35 -11.22 -4.80 17.62
N GLY A 36 -9.96 -4.87 18.05
CA GLY A 36 -9.19 -6.12 18.12
C GLY A 36 -8.45 -6.51 16.84
N LEU A 37 -8.54 -5.72 15.75
CA LEU A 37 -7.75 -5.91 14.54
C LEU A 37 -6.58 -4.92 14.50
N GLY A 38 -5.36 -5.43 14.67
CA GLY A 38 -4.13 -4.63 14.54
C GLY A 38 -3.68 -4.47 13.08
N GLY A 39 -2.66 -3.63 12.84
CA GLY A 39 -2.13 -3.35 11.50
C GLY A 39 -1.62 -4.59 10.72
N ILE A 40 -1.14 -5.62 11.43
CA ILE A 40 -0.71 -6.89 10.81
C ILE A 40 -1.87 -7.59 10.10
N VAL A 41 -3.07 -7.53 10.67
CA VAL A 41 -4.25 -8.15 10.04
C VAL A 41 -4.64 -7.38 8.77
N ALA A 42 -4.60 -6.04 8.79
CA ALA A 42 -4.86 -5.23 7.60
C ALA A 42 -3.88 -5.55 6.46
N MET A 43 -2.58 -5.65 6.76
CA MET A 43 -1.55 -6.06 5.79
C MET A 43 -1.80 -7.46 5.20
N THR A 44 -2.17 -8.42 6.05
CA THR A 44 -2.39 -9.80 5.62
C THR A 44 -3.62 -9.92 4.72
N LEU A 45 -4.66 -9.13 4.99
CA LEU A 45 -5.88 -9.10 4.17
C LEU A 45 -5.66 -8.46 2.79
N LEU A 46 -4.67 -7.58 2.66
CA LEU A 46 -4.28 -6.98 1.38
C LEU A 46 -3.26 -7.82 0.59
N LEU A 47 -2.61 -8.80 1.22
CA LEU A 47 -1.63 -9.69 0.58
C LEU A 47 -2.15 -10.39 -0.70
N PRO A 48 -3.41 -10.87 -0.78
CA PRO A 48 -3.96 -11.45 -2.01
C PRO A 48 -3.97 -10.47 -3.19
N PHE A 49 -4.17 -9.18 -2.91
CA PHE A 49 -4.19 -8.11 -3.91
C PHE A 49 -2.79 -7.59 -4.25
N ALA A 50 -1.75 -8.07 -3.56
CA ALA A 50 -0.36 -7.77 -3.86
C ALA A 50 0.19 -8.61 -5.04
N TYR A 51 -0.44 -9.75 -5.34
CA TYR A 51 0.02 -10.66 -6.39
C TYR A 51 -0.42 -10.21 -7.78
N GLY A 52 0.51 -10.28 -8.75
CA GLY A 52 0.22 -9.98 -10.16
C GLY A 52 0.30 -8.50 -10.54
N TYR A 53 0.55 -7.60 -9.59
CA TYR A 53 0.79 -6.18 -9.85
C TYR A 53 2.28 -5.82 -9.75
N GLU A 54 2.61 -4.65 -10.30
CA GLU A 54 3.94 -4.09 -10.25
C GLU A 54 4.34 -3.75 -8.81
N LEU A 55 5.63 -3.94 -8.48
CA LEU A 55 6.13 -3.86 -7.11
C LEU A 55 5.83 -2.49 -6.49
N ALA A 56 6.04 -1.38 -7.20
CA ALA A 56 5.78 -0.07 -6.64
C ALA A 56 4.30 0.13 -6.27
N ALA A 57 3.37 -0.33 -7.13
CA ALA A 57 1.94 -0.26 -6.85
C ALA A 57 1.53 -1.13 -5.65
N THR A 58 2.03 -2.36 -5.57
CA THR A 58 1.80 -3.26 -4.43
C THR A 58 2.30 -2.66 -3.13
N LEU A 59 3.49 -2.08 -3.15
CA LEU A 59 4.10 -1.45 -1.99
C LEU A 59 3.33 -0.18 -1.59
N ALA A 60 2.81 0.57 -2.56
CA ALA A 60 1.95 1.72 -2.31
C ALA A 60 0.61 1.32 -1.66
N LEU A 61 -0.01 0.22 -2.10
CA LEU A 61 -1.22 -0.34 -1.50
C LEU A 61 -1.00 -0.70 -0.03
N LEU A 62 0.08 -1.43 0.25
CA LEU A 62 0.41 -1.85 1.61
C LEU A 62 0.76 -0.64 2.48
N LEU A 63 1.58 0.29 1.97
CA LEU A 63 1.93 1.51 2.70
C LEU A 63 0.70 2.37 3.03
N GLY A 64 -0.29 2.43 2.14
CA GLY A 64 -1.51 3.19 2.38
C GLY A 64 -2.35 2.64 3.53
N ALA A 65 -2.31 1.33 3.79
CA ALA A 65 -3.17 0.69 4.78
C ALA A 65 -2.58 0.59 6.21
N HIS A 66 -1.42 1.22 6.46
CA HIS A 66 -0.74 1.20 7.76
C HIS A 66 -0.45 2.62 8.26
#